data_AF-X1L489-F1
#
_entry.id   AF-X1L489-F1
#
_cell.length_a   1.000
_cell.length_b   1.000
_cell.length_c   1.000
_cell.angle_alpha   90.00
_cell.angle_beta   90.00
_cell.angle_gamma   90.00
#
_symmetry.space_group_name_H-M   'P 1'
#
loop_
_entity.id
_entity.type
_entity.pdbx_description
1 polymer ?
#
loop_
_entity_poly.entity_id
_entity_poly.type
_entity_poly.pdbx_seq_one_letter_code
_entity_poly.pdbx_strand_id
1 'polypeptide(L)'
;MSKKFYLKGFNETSESPIFKDKEAYSWREASIRAKEYFEHRGFLKKVVIFEQEEGDEEKTAKLIIKNVTGAIEEVDVWKLPDTKRNR
;
A
#
# COMPACT_ATOMS: atom_id res chain seq x y z
N MET A 1 -16.13 12.63 2.53
CA MET A 1 -14.89 12.35 1.78
C MET A 1 -15.16 11.20 0.82
N SER A 2 -14.65 11.26 -0.41
CA SER A 2 -14.83 10.18 -1.39
C SER A 2 -14.08 8.92 -0.95
N LYS A 3 -14.72 7.76 -1.12
CA LYS A 3 -14.12 6.44 -0.90
C LYS A 3 -13.61 5.92 -2.23
N LYS A 4 -12.31 6.01 -2.44
CA LYS A 4 -11.65 5.63 -3.71
C LYS A 4 -10.28 5.00 -3.50
N PHE A 5 -9.92 4.68 -2.27
CA PHE A 5 -8.63 4.08 -1.94
C PHE A 5 -8.78 2.60 -1.61
N TYR A 6 -7.92 1.77 -2.18
CA TYR A 6 -7.88 0.33 -1.93
C TYR A 6 -6.44 -0.12 -1.63
N LEU A 7 -6.32 -1.31 -1.06
CA LEU A 7 -5.08 -1.77 -0.43
C LEU A 7 -4.59 -3.05 -1.08
N LYS A 8 -3.28 -3.12 -1.33
CA LYS A 8 -2.62 -4.37 -1.71
C LYS A 8 -1.43 -4.63 -0.79
N GLY A 9 -1.34 -5.85 -0.27
CA GLY A 9 -0.27 -6.29 0.63
C GLY A 9 0.72 -7.19 -0.09
N PHE A 10 2.00 -7.03 0.23
CA PHE A 10 3.14 -7.70 -0.37
C PHE A 10 4.08 -8.24 0.72
N ASN A 11 4.75 -9.35 0.44
CA ASN A 11 5.90 -9.82 1.22
C ASN A 11 7.21 -9.29 0.60
N GLU A 12 8.36 -9.69 1.17
CA GLU A 12 9.69 -9.30 0.68
C GLU A 12 10.05 -9.86 -0.70
N THR A 13 9.46 -11.00 -1.08
CA THR A 13 9.95 -11.81 -2.20
C THR A 13 9.09 -11.72 -3.45
N SER A 14 7.88 -11.15 -3.37
CA SER A 14 6.93 -11.15 -4.49
C SER A 14 6.62 -9.74 -4.99
N GLU A 15 6.77 -9.57 -6.30
CA GLU A 15 6.25 -8.40 -7.02
C GLU A 15 4.72 -8.46 -7.15
N SER A 16 4.13 -9.63 -6.94
CA SER A 16 2.68 -9.81 -6.92
C SER A 16 2.12 -9.62 -5.51
N PRO A 17 0.97 -8.95 -5.37
CA PRO A 17 0.31 -8.80 -4.08
C PRO A 17 -0.20 -10.14 -3.59
N ILE A 18 0.22 -10.53 -2.38
CA ILE A 18 -0.28 -11.72 -1.68
C ILE A 18 -1.61 -11.44 -0.97
N PHE A 19 -2.00 -10.18 -0.91
CA PHE A 19 -3.25 -9.72 -0.32
C PHE A 19 -3.82 -8.56 -1.17
N LYS A 20 -5.12 -8.60 -1.44
CA LYS A 20 -5.85 -7.51 -2.10
C LYS A 20 -7.13 -7.23 -1.31
N ASP A 21 -7.24 -6.02 -0.78
CA ASP A 21 -8.48 -5.50 -0.23
C ASP A 21 -9.22 -4.75 -1.35
N LYS A 22 -10.43 -5.22 -1.67
CA LYS A 22 -11.27 -4.61 -2.71
C LYS A 22 -12.23 -3.56 -2.14
N GLU A 23 -12.27 -3.38 -0.82
CA GLU A 23 -13.09 -2.35 -0.20
C GLU A 23 -12.50 -0.96 -0.50
N ALA A 24 -13.38 -0.04 -0.93
CA ALA A 24 -13.01 1.34 -1.15
C ALA A 24 -13.10 2.10 0.17
N TYR A 25 -12.01 2.76 0.54
CA TYR A 25 -11.85 3.52 1.76
C TYR A 25 -11.64 5.00 1.46
N SER A 26 -11.92 5.86 2.45
CA SER A 26 -11.36 7.20 2.49
C SER A 26 -9.86 7.11 2.79
N TRP A 27 -9.12 8.19 2.51
CA TRP A 27 -7.67 8.24 2.77
C TRP A 27 -7.30 7.84 4.21
N ARG A 28 -8.04 8.37 5.19
CA ARG A 28 -7.80 8.10 6.61
C ARG A 28 -8.09 6.66 6.97
N GLU A 29 -9.20 6.10 6.49
CA GLU A 29 -9.55 4.69 6.70
C GLU A 29 -8.49 3.78 6.07
N ALA A 30 -8.05 4.06 4.83
CA ALA A 30 -7.04 3.27 4.14
C ALA A 30 -5.71 3.22 4.91
N SER A 31 -5.28 4.36 5.45
CA SER A 31 -4.05 4.44 6.26
C SER A 31 -4.16 3.63 7.55
N ILE A 32 -5.30 3.68 8.24
CA ILE A 32 -5.55 2.89 9.45
C ILE A 32 -5.56 1.39 9.12
N ARG A 33 -6.34 0.98 8.12
CA ARG A 33 -6.44 -0.42 7.67
C ARG A 33 -5.09 -0.99 7.24
N ALA A 34 -4.30 -0.21 6.53
CA ALA A 34 -2.96 -0.63 6.11
C ALA A 34 -2.05 -0.98 7.31
N LYS A 35 -2.15 -0.24 8.42
CA LYS A 35 -1.41 -0.52 9.66
C LYS A 35 -1.95 -1.78 10.34
N GLU A 36 -3.26 -1.92 10.47
CA GLU A 36 -3.92 -3.12 11.01
C GLU A 36 -3.49 -4.39 10.27
N TYR A 37 -3.31 -4.32 8.94
CA TYR A 37 -2.86 -5.48 8.17
C TYR A 37 -1.47 -5.99 8.59
N PHE A 38 -0.56 -5.13 9.02
CA PHE A 38 0.75 -5.56 9.53
C PHE A 38 0.66 -6.28 10.87
N GLU A 39 -0.33 -5.95 11.69
CA GLU A 39 -0.57 -6.58 13.00
C GLU A 39 -1.22 -7.95 12.82
N HIS A 40 -2.23 -8.04 11.97
CA HIS A 40 -2.98 -9.29 11.76
C HIS A 40 -2.28 -10.25 10.80
N ARG A 41 -1.40 -9.75 9.92
CA ARG A 41 -0.73 -10.57 8.90
C ARG A 41 0.79 -10.39 8.99
N GLY A 42 1.40 -11.10 9.94
CA GLY A 42 2.83 -10.99 10.26
C GLY A 42 3.82 -11.26 9.10
N PHE A 43 3.36 -11.84 8.00
CA PHE A 43 4.14 -12.07 6.78
C PHE A 43 4.13 -10.88 5.80
N LEU A 44 3.32 -9.85 6.05
CA LEU A 44 3.32 -8.63 5.25
C LEU A 44 4.54 -7.77 5.60
N LYS A 45 5.20 -7.29 4.55
CA LYS A 45 6.36 -6.39 4.63
C LYS A 45 6.08 -5.04 3.99
N LYS A 46 5.08 -4.99 3.11
CA LYS A 46 4.66 -3.80 2.41
C LYS A 46 3.16 -3.81 2.20
N VAL A 47 2.51 -2.65 2.39
CA VAL A 47 1.13 -2.38 2.01
C VAL A 47 1.14 -1.13 1.13
N VAL A 48 0.47 -1.20 0.00
CA VAL A 48 0.35 -0.09 -0.95
C VAL A 48 -1.09 0.35 -0.99
N ILE A 49 -1.29 1.66 -0.81
CA ILE A 49 -2.56 2.33 -1.00
C ILE A 49 -2.62 2.83 -2.44
N PHE A 50 -3.64 2.40 -3.15
CA PHE A 50 -3.95 2.84 -4.51
C PHE A 50 -5.18 3.71 -4.50
N GLU A 51 -5.26 4.64 -5.43
CA GLU A 51 -6.39 5.51 -5.70
C GLU A 51 -7.02 5.11 -7.04
N GLN A 52 -8.34 4.90 -7.06
CA GLN A 52 -9.10 4.85 -8.31
C GLN A 52 -9.26 6.27 -8.84
N GLU A 53 -8.67 6.54 -9.99
CA GLU A 53 -9.08 7.66 -10.83
C GLU A 53 -10.20 7.17 -11.78
N GLU A 54 -11.08 8.09 -12.21
CA GLU A 54 -12.11 7.79 -13.21
C GLU A 54 -11.42 7.49 -14.55
N GLY A 55 -11.20 6.22 -14.89
CA GLY A 55 -10.55 5.83 -16.15
C GLY A 55 -9.73 4.53 -16.13
N ASP A 56 -9.98 3.62 -15.19
CA ASP A 56 -9.33 2.30 -15.02
C ASP A 56 -7.84 2.29 -14.60
N GLU A 57 -7.12 3.42 -14.62
CA GLU A 57 -5.74 3.45 -14.15
C GLU A 57 -5.63 3.59 -12.62
N GLU A 58 -5.07 2.55 -11.97
CA GLU A 58 -4.77 2.57 -10.55
C GLU A 58 -3.51 3.41 -10.28
N LYS A 59 -3.65 4.49 -9.52
CA LYS A 59 -2.50 5.31 -9.12
C LYS A 59 -2.00 4.92 -7.74
N THR A 60 -0.69 4.72 -7.59
CA THR A 60 -0.10 4.46 -6.28
C THR A 60 -0.11 5.76 -5.47
N ALA A 61 -0.89 5.81 -4.40
CA ALA A 61 -1.07 7.00 -3.58
C ALA A 61 -0.11 7.03 -2.38
N LYS A 62 0.10 5.88 -1.72
CA LYS A 62 1.00 5.77 -0.57
C LYS A 62 1.62 4.38 -0.47
N LEU A 63 2.87 4.34 -0.03
CA LEU A 63 3.57 3.12 0.34
C LEU A 63 3.72 3.06 1.87
N ILE A 64 3.41 1.93 2.47
CA ILE A 64 3.65 1.69 3.90
C ILE A 64 4.48 0.41 4.00
N ILE A 65 5.57 0.45 4.75
CA ILE A 65 6.53 -0.65 4.88
C ILE A 65 6.74 -1.02 6.34
N LYS A 66 7.00 -2.30 6.58
CA LYS A 66 7.51 -2.79 7.86
C LYS A 66 9.02 -2.99 7.72
N ASN A 67 9.79 -2.19 8.43
CA ASN A 67 11.25 -2.23 8.34
C ASN A 67 11.84 -3.48 9.07
N VAL A 68 13.16 -3.62 9.05
CA VAL A 68 13.87 -4.76 9.66
C VAL A 68 13.72 -4.85 11.17
N THR A 69 13.42 -3.73 11.86
CA THR A 69 13.14 -3.71 13.31
C THR A 69 11.68 -4.00 13.62
N GLY A 70 10.83 -4.17 12.60
CA GLY A 70 9.40 -4.40 12.74
C GLY A 70 8.57 -3.13 12.89
N ALA A 71 9.17 -1.94 12.84
CA ALA A 71 8.45 -0.67 12.86
C ALA A 71 7.79 -0.39 11.50
N ILE A 72 6.61 0.25 11.57
CA ILE A 72 5.82 0.62 10.39
C ILE A 72 6.17 2.05 9.98
N GLU A 73 6.59 2.22 8.73
CA GLU A 73 6.98 3.50 8.14
C GLU A 73 6.08 3.85 6.95
N GLU A 74 5.68 5.11 6.86
CA GLU A 74 4.94 5.64 5.72
C GLU A 74 5.91 6.34 4.75
N VAL A 75 5.89 5.91 3.50
CA VAL A 75 6.72 6.45 2.42
C VAL A 75 5.81 7.09 1.38
N ASP A 76 5.94 8.39 1.18
CA ASP A 76 5.28 9.07 0.07
C ASP A 76 5.90 8.60 -1.25
N VAL A 77 5.07 8.12 -2.16
CA VAL A 77 5.49 7.54 -3.44
C VAL A 77 6.23 8.57 -4.30
N TRP A 78 5.88 9.86 -4.14
CA TRP A 78 6.54 11.00 -4.77
C TRP A 78 8.00 11.21 -4.36
N LYS A 79 8.46 10.56 -3.27
CA LYS A 79 9.84 10.65 -2.78
C LYS A 79 10.69 9.43 -3.15
N LEU A 80 10.12 8.44 -3.83
CA LEU A 80 10.90 7.32 -4.36
C LEU A 80 11.59 7.78 -5.65
N PRO A 81 12.93 7.72 -5.75
CA PRO A 81 13.62 8.04 -6.99
C PRO A 81 13.14 7.10 -8.11
N ASP A 82 12.94 7.65 -9.31
CA ASP A 82 12.47 6.96 -10.53
C ASP A 82 13.34 5.75 -10.98
N THR A 83 14.39 5.40 -10.24
CA THR A 83 15.31 4.30 -10.54
C THR A 83 14.72 2.90 -10.38
N LYS A 84 13.43 2.73 -10.04
CA LYS A 84 12.75 1.43 -10.01
C LYS A 84 11.53 1.31 -10.94
N ARG A 85 11.38 2.20 -11.93
CA ARG A 85 10.29 2.12 -12.93
C ARG A 85 10.62 1.31 -14.17
N ASN A 86 11.87 0.93 -14.39
CA ASN A 86 12.28 0.07 -15.51
C ASN A 86 13.16 -1.09 -15.00
N ARG A 87 12.54 -2.24 -14.74
CA ARG A 87 13.18 -3.53 -15.03
C ARG A 87 12.14 -4.61 -15.28
#